data_AF-A0A538S4X9-F1
#
_entry.id   AF-A0A538S4X9-F1
#
_cell.length_a   1.000
_cell.length_b   1.000
_cell.length_c   1.000
_cell.angle_alpha   90.00
_cell.angle_beta   90.00
_cell.angle_gamma   90.00
#
_symmetry.space_group_name_H-M   'P 1'
#
loop_
_entity.id
_entity.type
_entity.pdbx_description
1 polymer ?
#
loop_
_entity_poly.entity_id
_entity_poly.type
_entity_poly.pdbx_seq_one_letter_code
_entity_poly.pdbx_strand_id
1 'polypeptide(L)'
;SGLERNELVWYGSANSRAEVLRRMRYVKPGSSFRSKFGYQNVMYLTAGQIIPAVAKTGWDDFVQQKIFTPLGMNASVTSTIPLNVIEDVATPHQKIEEKVQAIPWRNIDNIGPAGSINSNVLDMAQWLRLQLGQGKFDNKQLLSSGIMQQMHAPQMVMPLEGMTSKLNPESHFLCYGLGWFLQDYRGKKIVQHAGNIDGMSALVAMLPEEKLGLVILTNLNGSRLPGALMYRIFDAYLTLPARDWSAELFKVRKGAEEIAKKAEKKREEERVKGTRPALPLEKYAGAYKDEIYGELKIIVAKDKLVVRFGPVAGDLEHWNYETFRALPRDKTMDKMMLTFSLDSKGKVDQVKSSGGQGDGIIWKRAPDPAAAVPAITLKEEELRKFVGKYELKSPPLEVSLELVDGRLKANMPGQSAATLVPIQPARFRVAGAAAGVFLQFDLADGKVKGLTLEQESGVSLQFSRKP
;
A
#
# COMPACT_ATOMS: atom_id res chain seq x y z
N SER A 1 10.08 16.21 -9.88
CA SER A 1 10.21 15.05 -10.79
C SER A 1 9.20 15.09 -11.93
N GLY A 2 8.02 15.73 -11.77
CA GLY A 2 6.93 15.65 -12.76
C GLY A 2 6.10 14.37 -12.64
N LEU A 3 6.45 13.49 -11.70
CA LEU A 3 5.75 12.23 -11.44
C LEU A 3 4.64 12.45 -10.43
N GLU A 4 3.50 11.82 -10.68
CA GLU A 4 2.35 11.83 -9.77
C GLU A 4 2.51 10.82 -8.62
N ARG A 5 1.57 10.82 -7.68
CA ARG A 5 1.56 9.84 -6.58
C ARG A 5 1.29 8.44 -7.12
N ASN A 6 2.04 7.48 -6.60
CA ASN A 6 1.97 6.07 -6.99
C ASN A 6 2.09 5.21 -5.73
N GLU A 7 1.22 5.44 -4.73
CA GLU A 7 1.42 4.88 -3.38
C GLU A 7 1.35 3.35 -3.36
N LEU A 8 0.50 2.73 -4.18
CA LEU A 8 0.36 1.27 -4.23
C LEU A 8 1.59 0.52 -4.76
N VAL A 9 2.62 1.21 -5.29
CA VAL A 9 3.87 0.54 -5.65
C VAL A 9 4.64 0.06 -4.42
N TRP A 10 4.46 0.72 -3.27
CA TRP A 10 5.14 0.40 -2.02
C TRP A 10 4.13 0.00 -0.93
N TYR A 11 3.01 0.73 -0.81
CA TYR A 11 2.04 0.59 0.27
C TYR A 11 1.27 -0.73 0.16
N GLY A 12 1.36 -1.55 1.21
CA GLY A 12 0.75 -2.87 1.23
C GLY A 12 1.32 -3.84 0.20
N SER A 13 2.50 -3.56 -0.38
CA SER A 13 3.18 -4.43 -1.35
C SER A 13 4.29 -5.25 -0.69
N ALA A 14 4.70 -6.33 -1.34
CA ALA A 14 5.88 -7.12 -0.95
C ALA A 14 7.16 -6.67 -1.69
N ASN A 15 7.14 -5.50 -2.36
CA ASN A 15 8.27 -5.04 -3.16
C ASN A 15 9.44 -4.62 -2.26
N SER A 16 10.67 -4.93 -2.68
CA SER A 16 11.88 -4.38 -2.07
C SER A 16 12.06 -2.90 -2.44
N ARG A 17 12.89 -2.16 -1.70
CA ARG A 17 13.27 -0.77 -2.03
C ARG A 17 13.74 -0.64 -3.49
N ALA A 18 14.56 -1.58 -3.96
CA ALA A 18 15.07 -1.59 -5.33
C ALA A 18 13.95 -1.82 -6.36
N GLU A 19 13.01 -2.72 -6.08
CA GLU A 19 11.89 -2.97 -6.99
C GLU A 19 10.92 -1.79 -7.04
N VAL A 20 10.61 -1.17 -5.90
CA VAL A 20 9.80 0.07 -5.83
C VAL A 20 10.40 1.13 -6.75
N LEU A 21 11.72 1.37 -6.66
CA LEU A 21 12.41 2.32 -7.53
C LEU A 21 12.40 1.90 -9.00
N ARG A 22 12.70 0.63 -9.29
CA ARG A 22 12.77 0.12 -10.66
C ARG A 22 11.46 0.30 -11.40
N ARG A 23 10.32 0.11 -10.72
CA ARG A 23 8.99 0.26 -11.33
C ARG A 23 8.62 1.71 -11.65
N MET A 24 9.26 2.69 -11.00
CA MET A 24 9.04 4.10 -11.34
C MET A 24 9.43 4.46 -12.77
N ARG A 25 10.25 3.64 -13.45
CA ARG A 25 10.59 3.82 -14.86
C ARG A 25 9.38 3.78 -15.80
N TYR A 26 8.28 3.17 -15.37
CA TYR A 26 7.06 3.02 -16.14
C TYR A 26 6.04 4.13 -15.87
N VAL A 27 6.28 4.96 -14.85
CA VAL A 27 5.39 6.08 -14.50
C VAL A 27 5.60 7.19 -15.51
N LYS A 28 4.52 7.56 -16.20
CA LYS A 28 4.52 8.70 -17.11
C LYS A 28 4.46 10.00 -16.30
N PRO A 29 5.32 10.99 -16.58
CA PRO A 29 5.20 12.31 -15.95
C PRO A 29 3.85 12.96 -16.29
N GLY A 30 3.13 13.44 -15.27
CA GLY A 30 1.90 14.24 -15.42
C GLY A 30 2.18 15.72 -15.72
N SER A 31 3.43 16.16 -15.56
CA SER A 31 3.88 17.50 -15.91
C SER A 31 5.34 17.51 -16.36
N SER A 32 5.77 18.60 -16.99
CA SER A 32 7.18 18.82 -17.29
C SER A 32 8.04 18.88 -16.01
N PHE A 33 9.34 18.64 -16.17
CA PHE A 33 10.29 18.68 -15.06
C PHE A 33 10.33 20.09 -14.45
N ARG A 34 10.17 20.16 -13.12
CA ARG A 34 10.14 21.41 -12.32
C ARG A 34 9.02 22.40 -12.69
N SER A 35 8.06 22.02 -13.53
CA SER A 35 6.98 22.94 -13.92
C SER A 35 5.82 22.99 -12.90
N LYS A 36 5.65 21.94 -12.10
CA LYS A 36 4.57 21.83 -11.11
C LYS A 36 5.04 21.06 -9.88
N PHE A 37 4.54 21.46 -8.71
CA PHE A 37 4.69 20.68 -7.50
C PHE A 37 3.84 19.40 -7.57
N GLY A 38 4.48 18.26 -7.29
CA GLY A 38 3.83 16.96 -7.12
C GLY A 38 4.53 16.20 -6.02
N TYR A 39 3.83 15.97 -4.90
CA TYR A 39 4.40 15.26 -3.76
C TYR A 39 4.57 13.77 -4.09
N GLN A 40 5.75 13.20 -3.82
CA GLN A 40 6.10 11.86 -4.24
C GLN A 40 7.05 11.15 -3.25
N ASN A 41 6.54 10.15 -2.52
CA ASN A 41 7.30 9.40 -1.52
C ASN A 41 8.46 8.58 -2.10
N VAL A 42 8.25 7.94 -3.24
CA VAL A 42 9.27 7.15 -3.94
C VAL A 42 10.47 8.00 -4.36
N MET A 43 10.31 9.30 -4.59
CA MET A 43 11.45 10.19 -4.85
C MET A 43 12.31 10.44 -3.60
N TYR A 44 11.73 10.40 -2.39
CA TYR A 44 12.51 10.38 -1.15
C TYR A 44 13.20 9.03 -0.95
N LEU A 45 12.54 7.92 -1.29
CA LEU A 45 13.22 6.62 -1.38
C LEU A 45 14.43 6.69 -2.34
N THR A 46 14.27 7.30 -3.52
CA THR A 46 15.38 7.48 -4.47
C THR A 46 16.53 8.23 -3.81
N ALA A 47 16.25 9.34 -3.12
CA ALA A 47 17.27 10.12 -2.43
C ALA A 47 18.01 9.29 -1.36
N GLY A 48 17.28 8.50 -0.56
CA GLY A 48 17.89 7.61 0.42
C GLY A 48 18.70 6.46 -0.21
N GLN A 49 18.31 5.97 -1.39
CA GLN A 49 19.03 4.93 -2.13
C GLN A 49 20.29 5.45 -2.86
N ILE A 50 20.58 6.75 -2.81
CA ILE A 50 21.90 7.29 -3.20
C ILE A 50 22.96 6.94 -2.15
N ILE A 51 22.58 6.82 -0.87
CA ILE A 51 23.52 6.63 0.24
C ILE A 51 24.43 5.41 0.06
N PRO A 52 23.95 4.21 -0.32
CA PRO A 52 24.84 3.07 -0.57
C PRO A 52 25.90 3.35 -1.63
N ALA A 53 25.59 4.13 -2.65
CA ALA A 53 26.54 4.46 -3.71
C ALA A 53 27.67 5.38 -3.21
N VAL A 54 27.33 6.37 -2.38
CA VAL A 54 28.27 7.44 -1.97
C VAL A 54 28.94 7.18 -0.62
N ALA A 55 28.26 6.54 0.32
CA ALA A 55 28.71 6.35 1.70
C ALA A 55 29.02 4.88 2.04
N LYS A 56 28.79 3.95 1.10
CA LYS A 56 29.05 2.51 1.25
C LYS A 56 28.37 1.88 2.48
N THR A 57 27.21 2.42 2.87
CA THR A 57 26.39 1.94 3.98
C THR A 57 24.90 2.03 3.61
N GLY A 58 24.06 1.27 4.31
CA GLY A 58 22.61 1.34 4.15
C GLY A 58 22.05 2.68 4.64
N TRP A 59 20.84 3.04 4.18
CA TRP A 59 20.17 4.27 4.65
C TRP A 59 19.90 4.22 6.16
N ASP A 60 19.47 3.08 6.68
CA ASP A 60 19.14 2.88 8.10
C ASP A 60 20.37 3.12 9.00
N ASP A 61 21.48 2.45 8.69
CA ASP A 61 22.76 2.62 9.37
C ASP A 61 23.30 4.05 9.24
N PHE A 62 23.16 4.66 8.06
CA PHE A 62 23.59 6.03 7.84
C PHE A 62 22.82 7.02 8.71
N VAL A 63 21.49 6.90 8.79
CA VAL A 63 20.66 7.76 9.64
C VAL A 63 21.04 7.55 11.11
N GLN A 64 21.21 6.31 11.55
CA GLN A 64 21.68 6.01 12.91
C GLN A 64 23.01 6.71 13.21
N GLN A 65 24.02 6.49 12.37
CA GLN A 65 25.40 6.94 12.62
C GLN A 65 25.59 8.46 12.43
N LYS A 66 24.88 9.06 11.47
CA LYS A 66 25.10 10.47 11.07
C LYS A 66 24.08 11.43 11.65
N ILE A 67 22.93 10.94 12.12
CA ILE A 67 21.85 11.77 12.66
C ILE A 67 21.53 11.35 14.09
N PHE A 68 21.06 10.12 14.32
CA PHE A 68 20.54 9.76 15.64
C PHE A 68 21.62 9.75 16.72
N THR A 69 22.73 9.05 16.50
CA THR A 69 23.82 8.94 17.47
C THR A 69 24.45 10.31 17.80
N PRO A 70 24.81 11.18 16.82
CA PRO A 70 25.39 12.49 17.13
C PRO A 70 24.44 13.45 17.88
N LEU A 71 23.12 13.24 17.77
CA LEU A 71 22.10 14.05 18.42
C LEU A 71 21.58 13.45 19.73
N GLY A 72 22.04 12.24 20.09
CA GLY A 72 21.57 11.52 21.27
C GLY A 72 20.14 11.01 21.16
N MET A 73 19.65 10.78 19.94
CA MET A 73 18.29 10.28 19.67
C MET A 73 18.21 8.76 19.86
N ASN A 74 18.36 8.31 21.11
CA ASN A 74 18.60 6.91 21.44
C ASN A 74 17.35 6.02 21.34
N ALA A 75 16.16 6.60 21.22
CA ALA A 75 14.89 5.88 21.10
C ALA A 75 14.32 5.94 19.68
N SER A 76 15.08 6.51 18.73
CA SER A 76 14.68 6.65 17.34
C SER A 76 15.13 5.45 16.51
N VAL A 77 14.22 4.87 15.74
CA VAL A 77 14.45 3.70 14.88
C VAL A 77 13.88 3.92 13.48
N THR A 78 14.37 3.19 12.48
CA THR A 78 13.96 3.34 11.07
C THR A 78 13.04 2.24 10.55
N SER A 79 12.55 1.38 11.44
CA SER A 79 11.66 0.25 11.13
C SER A 79 10.63 0.07 12.24
N THR A 80 9.47 -0.48 11.89
CA THR A 80 8.45 -0.89 12.87
C THR A 80 8.71 -2.28 13.46
N ILE A 81 9.63 -3.06 12.88
CA ILE A 81 9.96 -4.42 13.34
C ILE A 81 10.38 -4.46 14.83
N PRO A 82 11.29 -3.60 15.32
CA PRO A 82 11.72 -3.67 16.72
C PRO A 82 10.71 -3.10 17.72
N LEU A 83 9.59 -2.51 17.26
CA LEU A 83 8.65 -1.82 18.17
C LEU A 83 7.93 -2.77 19.13
N ASN A 84 7.86 -4.06 18.82
CA ASN A 84 7.24 -5.06 19.69
C ASN A 84 8.06 -5.41 20.94
N VAL A 85 9.34 -5.02 20.98
CA VAL A 85 10.24 -5.25 22.12
C VAL A 85 10.66 -3.96 22.83
N ILE A 86 10.13 -2.81 22.41
CA ILE A 86 10.33 -1.52 23.08
C ILE A 86 9.13 -1.29 24.01
N GLU A 87 9.41 -0.89 25.25
CA GLU A 87 8.38 -0.77 26.30
C GLU A 87 7.46 0.45 26.09
N ASP A 88 8.03 1.61 25.78
CA ASP A 88 7.27 2.86 25.60
C ASP A 88 7.02 3.17 24.12
N VAL A 89 6.00 2.50 23.56
CA VAL A 89 5.55 2.70 22.18
C VAL A 89 4.05 2.98 22.13
N ALA A 90 3.67 4.09 21.51
CA ALA A 90 2.27 4.40 21.27
C ALA A 90 1.64 3.37 20.31
N THR A 91 0.46 2.83 20.68
CA THR A 91 -0.30 1.95 19.77
C THR A 91 -1.03 2.78 18.71
N PRO A 92 -0.96 2.42 17.41
CA PRO A 92 -1.67 3.14 16.35
C PRO A 92 -3.19 2.93 16.45
N HIS A 93 -3.97 3.99 16.24
CA HIS A 93 -5.44 3.92 16.23
C HIS A 93 -6.06 4.48 14.96
N GLN A 94 -7.15 3.86 14.51
CA GLN A 94 -7.95 4.33 13.39
C GLN A 94 -9.44 4.33 13.74
N LYS A 95 -10.18 5.25 13.13
CA LYS A 95 -11.63 5.25 13.19
C LYS A 95 -12.19 4.26 12.17
N ILE A 96 -12.65 3.11 12.65
CA ILE A 96 -13.26 2.03 11.85
C ILE A 96 -14.72 1.91 12.29
N GLU A 97 -15.65 1.98 11.33
CA GLU A 97 -17.10 1.89 11.59
C GLU A 97 -17.54 2.85 12.70
N GLU A 98 -17.11 4.11 12.58
CA GLU A 98 -17.35 5.21 13.52
C GLU A 98 -16.71 5.08 14.92
N LYS A 99 -16.02 3.97 15.22
CA LYS A 99 -15.33 3.75 16.50
C LYS A 99 -13.82 3.89 16.34
N VAL A 100 -13.18 4.55 17.29
CA VAL A 100 -11.71 4.56 17.38
C VAL A 100 -11.27 3.20 17.92
N GLN A 101 -10.38 2.53 17.20
CA GLN A 101 -9.89 1.19 17.51
C GLN A 101 -8.39 1.14 17.30
N ALA A 102 -7.69 0.37 18.14
CA ALA A 102 -6.29 0.04 17.93
C ALA A 102 -6.14 -0.82 16.66
N ILE A 103 -5.06 -0.61 15.91
CA ILE A 103 -4.76 -1.36 14.69
C ILE A 103 -3.34 -1.94 14.76
N PRO A 104 -3.02 -3.00 14.00
CA PRO A 104 -1.66 -3.50 13.92
C PRO A 104 -0.74 -2.50 13.21
N TRP A 105 0.55 -2.53 13.54
CA TRP A 105 1.59 -1.84 12.78
C TRP A 105 1.72 -2.41 11.37
N ARG A 106 1.80 -1.54 10.37
CA ARG A 106 2.19 -1.91 9.01
C ARG A 106 3.69 -1.71 8.83
N ASN A 107 4.39 -2.76 8.41
CA ASN A 107 5.77 -2.62 7.96
C ASN A 107 5.81 -1.81 6.65
N ILE A 108 6.57 -0.73 6.67
CA ILE A 108 6.80 0.17 5.52
C ILE A 108 8.30 0.35 5.24
N ASP A 109 9.13 -0.62 5.60
CA ASP A 109 10.58 -0.55 5.45
C ASP A 109 11.00 -0.41 3.99
N ASN A 110 10.18 -0.89 3.06
CA ASN A 110 10.38 -0.73 1.62
C ASN A 110 10.27 0.71 1.10
N ILE A 111 9.80 1.65 1.93
CA ILE A 111 9.79 3.08 1.66
C ILE A 111 10.55 3.88 2.74
N GLY A 112 11.41 3.20 3.53
CA GLY A 112 12.23 3.74 4.62
C GLY A 112 12.50 5.25 4.60
N PRO A 113 13.30 5.73 3.62
CA PRO A 113 13.70 7.13 3.51
C PRO A 113 12.59 8.16 3.40
N ALA A 114 11.36 7.76 3.05
CA ALA A 114 10.23 8.67 2.91
C ALA A 114 9.40 8.81 4.20
N GLY A 115 9.47 7.85 5.14
CA GLY A 115 8.53 7.89 6.27
C GLY A 115 8.64 6.83 7.37
N SER A 116 9.69 6.00 7.42
CA SER A 116 9.74 4.88 8.39
C SER A 116 10.48 5.21 9.69
N ILE A 117 10.83 6.47 9.93
CA ILE A 117 11.40 6.90 11.22
C ILE A 117 10.30 6.89 12.28
N ASN A 118 10.52 6.11 13.34
CA ASN A 118 9.72 6.11 14.56
C ASN A 118 10.56 6.76 15.66
N SER A 119 9.99 7.73 16.37
CA SER A 119 10.71 8.54 17.36
C SER A 119 9.75 9.08 18.42
N ASN A 120 10.29 9.79 19.41
CA ASN A 120 9.52 10.50 20.43
C ASN A 120 9.83 12.00 20.37
N VAL A 121 9.08 12.80 21.14
CA VAL A 121 9.22 14.26 21.14
C VAL A 121 10.55 14.76 21.70
N LEU A 122 11.19 14.01 22.61
CA LEU A 122 12.48 14.38 23.21
C LEU A 122 13.61 14.23 22.18
N ASP A 123 13.68 13.08 21.51
CA ASP A 123 14.64 12.82 20.43
C ASP A 123 14.46 13.81 19.28
N MET A 124 13.22 14.00 18.81
CA MET A 124 12.94 14.93 17.72
C MET A 124 13.21 16.39 18.11
N ALA A 125 13.11 16.77 19.39
CA ALA A 125 13.51 18.09 19.85
C ALA A 125 15.02 18.33 19.69
N GLN A 126 15.85 17.30 19.87
CA GLN A 126 17.30 17.38 19.61
C GLN A 126 17.58 17.62 18.12
N TRP A 127 16.84 16.96 17.24
CA TRP A 127 16.89 17.22 15.81
C TRP A 127 16.43 18.63 15.44
N LEU A 128 15.38 19.17 16.06
CA LEU A 128 14.99 20.56 15.86
C LEU A 128 16.03 21.56 16.35
N ARG A 129 16.75 21.27 17.45
CA ARG A 129 17.87 22.09 17.91
C ARG A 129 18.98 22.18 16.85
N LEU A 130 19.29 21.08 16.16
CA LEU A 130 20.21 21.08 15.01
C LEU A 130 19.69 21.97 13.87
N GLN A 131 18.40 21.85 13.55
CA GLN A 131 17.77 22.63 12.47
C GLN A 131 17.82 24.14 12.74
N LEU A 132 17.37 24.56 13.93
CA LEU A 132 17.39 25.95 14.37
C LEU A 132 18.82 26.48 14.59
N GLY A 133 19.74 25.61 15.00
CA GLY A 133 21.16 25.89 15.13
C GLY A 133 21.92 26.00 13.81
N GLN A 134 21.23 25.97 12.66
CA GLN A 134 21.84 26.04 11.33
C GLN A 134 22.94 24.98 11.14
N GLY A 135 22.65 23.76 11.58
CA GLY A 135 23.54 22.60 11.42
C GLY A 135 24.57 22.47 12.55
N LYS A 136 24.51 23.34 13.57
CA LYS A 136 25.28 23.24 14.80
C LYS A 136 24.43 22.62 15.92
N PHE A 137 24.99 21.66 16.63
CA PHE A 137 24.37 21.02 17.79
C PHE A 137 25.43 20.80 18.88
N ASP A 138 25.14 21.21 20.12
CA ASP A 138 26.07 21.15 21.27
C ASP A 138 27.51 21.57 20.92
N ASN A 139 27.63 22.75 20.32
CA ASN A 139 28.88 23.35 19.86
C ASN A 139 29.63 22.66 18.71
N LYS A 140 29.10 21.58 18.14
CA LYS A 140 29.67 20.88 16.99
C LYS A 140 28.91 21.21 15.70
N GLN A 141 29.64 21.50 14.62
CA GLN A 141 29.05 21.67 13.29
C GLN A 141 28.87 20.29 12.65
N LEU A 142 27.63 19.83 12.50
CA LEU A 142 27.31 18.54 11.86
C LEU A 142 26.94 18.69 10.38
N LEU A 143 26.29 19.81 10.01
CA LEU A 143 25.92 20.15 8.64
C LEU A 143 26.30 21.60 8.37
N SER A 144 26.82 21.97 7.19
CA SER A 144 27.17 23.36 6.94
C SER A 144 25.94 24.27 6.95
N SER A 145 26.09 25.51 7.43
CA SER A 145 25.00 26.49 7.44
C SER A 145 24.43 26.75 6.04
N GLY A 146 25.27 26.73 5.01
CA GLY A 146 24.84 26.86 3.61
C GLY A 146 23.89 25.74 3.15
N ILE A 147 24.15 24.49 3.56
CA ILE A 147 23.25 23.36 3.27
C ILE A 147 21.90 23.56 3.99
N MET A 148 21.92 24.02 5.24
CA MET A 148 20.71 24.26 6.03
C MET A 148 19.85 25.38 5.44
N GLN A 149 20.49 26.47 5.01
CA GLN A 149 19.82 27.56 4.30
C GLN A 149 19.20 27.08 3.00
N GLN A 150 19.93 26.29 2.20
CA GLN A 150 19.40 25.71 0.96
C GLN A 150 18.22 24.77 1.21
N MET A 151 18.31 23.93 2.25
CA MET A 151 17.27 22.98 2.64
C MET A 151 15.94 23.69 2.95
N HIS A 152 16.02 24.83 3.63
CA HIS A 152 14.87 25.65 4.01
C HIS A 152 14.55 26.76 3.00
N ALA A 153 15.23 26.85 1.87
CA ALA A 153 14.94 27.83 0.82
C ALA A 153 13.84 27.32 -0.13
N PRO A 154 12.99 28.20 -0.70
CA PRO A 154 12.05 27.83 -1.75
C PRO A 154 12.74 27.17 -2.94
N GLN A 155 12.32 25.95 -3.30
CA GLN A 155 12.77 25.19 -4.46
C GLN A 155 11.67 24.99 -5.52
N MET A 156 10.40 25.09 -5.10
CA MET A 156 9.22 25.00 -5.96
C MET A 156 8.09 25.86 -5.39
N VAL A 157 7.51 26.73 -6.21
CA VAL A 157 6.30 27.47 -5.83
C VAL A 157 5.09 26.54 -5.89
N MET A 158 4.21 26.67 -4.90
CA MET A 158 2.94 25.97 -4.84
C MET A 158 1.79 26.98 -4.91
N PRO A 159 0.69 26.68 -5.63
CA PRO A 159 -0.50 27.52 -5.56
C PRO A 159 -1.04 27.60 -4.13
N LEU A 160 -1.24 28.82 -3.64
CA LEU A 160 -1.89 29.07 -2.35
C LEU A 160 -3.41 29.05 -2.56
N GLU A 161 -3.99 27.86 -2.51
CA GLU A 161 -5.40 27.64 -2.80
C GLU A 161 -6.09 26.80 -1.71
N GLY A 162 -7.42 26.66 -1.84
CA GLY A 162 -8.20 25.73 -1.03
C GLY A 162 -8.15 26.04 0.46
N MET A 163 -8.04 25.00 1.28
CA MET A 163 -8.14 25.14 2.73
C MET A 163 -7.02 25.98 3.35
N THR A 164 -5.80 25.92 2.81
CA THR A 164 -4.67 26.69 3.33
C THR A 164 -4.93 28.19 3.20
N SER A 165 -5.39 28.65 2.02
CA SER A 165 -5.75 30.05 1.80
C SER A 165 -6.94 30.52 2.66
N LYS A 166 -7.92 29.65 2.91
CA LYS A 166 -9.09 29.97 3.76
C LYS A 166 -8.74 30.07 5.23
N LEU A 167 -7.85 29.20 5.72
CA LEU A 167 -7.43 29.19 7.11
C LEU A 167 -6.43 30.32 7.40
N ASN A 168 -5.59 30.66 6.42
CA ASN A 168 -4.57 31.70 6.51
C ASN A 168 -4.72 32.71 5.36
N PRO A 169 -5.77 33.57 5.38
CA PRO A 169 -6.04 34.52 4.29
C PRO A 169 -4.97 35.60 4.15
N GLU A 170 -4.15 35.82 5.19
CA GLU A 170 -3.03 36.76 5.15
C GLU A 170 -1.73 36.13 4.64
N SER A 171 -1.72 34.84 4.32
CA SER A 171 -0.55 34.21 3.70
C SER A 171 -0.47 34.65 2.23
N HIS A 172 0.73 34.95 1.79
CA HIS A 172 1.03 35.39 0.43
C HIS A 172 1.73 34.32 -0.40
N PHE A 173 2.49 33.42 0.23
CA PHE A 173 3.31 32.43 -0.46
C PHE A 173 3.19 31.05 0.18
N LEU A 174 3.17 30.05 -0.69
CA LEU A 174 3.36 28.65 -0.34
C LEU A 174 4.43 28.07 -1.25
N CYS A 175 5.47 27.49 -0.66
CA CYS A 175 6.59 26.93 -1.37
C CYS A 175 6.97 25.58 -0.78
N TYR A 176 7.74 24.81 -1.55
CA TYR A 176 8.38 23.60 -1.09
C TYR A 176 9.90 23.76 -1.18
N GLY A 177 10.60 23.47 -0.08
CA GLY A 177 12.05 23.38 0.00
C GLY A 177 12.55 21.95 -0.27
N LEU A 178 13.73 21.60 0.25
CA LEU A 178 14.23 20.23 0.21
C LEU A 178 13.69 19.47 1.42
N GLY A 179 12.49 18.88 1.32
CA GLY A 179 11.88 18.17 2.46
C GLY A 179 10.94 19.00 3.32
N TRP A 180 10.62 20.24 2.93
CA TRP A 180 9.91 21.18 3.80
C TRP A 180 8.84 21.96 3.07
N PHE A 181 7.65 22.09 3.67
CA PHE A 181 6.68 23.11 3.29
C PHE A 181 7.07 24.45 3.92
N LEU A 182 7.03 25.50 3.12
CA LEU A 182 7.41 26.85 3.49
C LEU A 182 6.21 27.77 3.27
N GLN A 183 5.84 28.53 4.30
CA GLN A 183 4.70 29.42 4.25
C GLN A 183 5.02 30.68 5.06
N ASP A 184 4.51 31.83 4.64
CA ASP A 184 4.47 33.02 5.48
C ASP A 184 3.25 32.98 6.41
N TYR A 185 3.47 33.35 7.67
CA TYR A 185 2.44 33.39 8.69
C TYR A 185 2.67 34.60 9.57
N ARG A 186 1.78 35.60 9.47
CA ARG A 186 1.81 36.80 10.33
C ARG A 186 3.16 37.52 10.28
N GLY A 187 3.73 37.62 9.07
CA GLY A 187 5.03 38.24 8.82
C GLY A 187 6.25 37.39 9.19
N LYS A 188 6.07 36.12 9.59
CA LYS A 188 7.14 35.17 9.93
C LYS A 188 7.19 34.01 8.95
N LYS A 189 8.34 33.36 8.81
CA LYS A 189 8.48 32.19 7.96
C LYS A 189 8.22 30.91 8.76
N ILE A 190 7.22 30.15 8.34
CA ILE A 190 7.04 28.77 8.79
C ILE A 190 7.89 27.84 7.92
N VAL A 191 8.64 26.95 8.58
CA VAL A 191 9.27 25.78 7.98
C VAL A 191 8.68 24.54 8.63
N GLN A 192 7.92 23.73 7.89
CA GLN A 192 7.21 22.59 8.49
C GLN A 192 7.15 21.35 7.59
N HIS A 193 6.90 20.20 8.20
CA HIS A 193 6.48 19.01 7.49
C HIS A 193 5.50 18.21 8.35
N ALA A 194 4.44 17.71 7.72
CA ALA A 194 3.48 16.81 8.36
C ALA A 194 3.75 15.38 7.92
N GLY A 195 3.35 14.42 8.73
CA GLY A 195 3.43 12.99 8.45
C GLY A 195 2.13 12.31 8.83
N ASN A 196 1.71 11.35 8.01
CA ASN A 196 0.59 10.49 8.34
C ASN A 196 0.81 9.11 7.74
N ILE A 197 0.72 8.10 8.58
CA ILE A 197 0.67 6.69 8.19
C ILE A 197 -0.35 5.99 9.09
N ASP A 198 -0.64 4.73 8.82
CA ASP A 198 -1.59 3.88 9.55
C ASP A 198 -1.59 4.16 11.06
N GLY A 199 -2.64 4.84 11.51
CA GLY A 199 -2.89 5.13 12.91
C GLY A 199 -1.95 6.13 13.58
N MET A 200 -1.11 6.84 12.83
CA MET A 200 -0.16 7.84 13.35
C MET A 200 -0.24 9.14 12.55
N SER A 201 -0.31 10.28 13.25
CA SER A 201 -0.18 11.62 12.66
C SER A 201 0.88 12.42 13.40
N ALA A 202 1.81 13.01 12.66
CA ALA A 202 2.94 13.76 13.17
C ALA A 202 3.05 15.12 12.49
N LEU A 203 3.64 16.09 13.20
CA LEU A 203 4.00 17.38 12.66
C LEU A 203 5.28 17.90 13.30
N VAL A 204 6.18 18.42 12.47
CA VAL A 204 7.30 19.24 12.87
C VAL A 204 7.16 20.61 12.23
N ALA A 205 7.39 21.67 13.00
CA ALA A 205 7.31 23.03 12.51
C ALA A 205 8.28 23.95 13.24
N MET A 206 8.76 24.99 12.54
CA MET A 206 9.69 25.97 13.07
C MET A 206 9.29 27.37 12.63
N LEU A 207 9.55 28.35 13.51
CA LEU A 207 9.68 29.77 13.19
C LEU A 207 11.16 30.13 13.38
N PRO A 208 12.00 30.01 12.33
CA PRO A 208 13.45 30.16 12.47
C PRO A 208 13.87 31.53 13.00
N GLU A 209 13.18 32.61 12.62
CA GLU A 209 13.48 33.97 13.12
C GLU A 209 13.26 34.11 14.63
N GLU A 210 12.35 33.31 15.19
CA GLU A 210 11.98 33.30 16.60
C GLU A 210 12.74 32.24 17.41
N LYS A 211 13.59 31.43 16.76
CA LYS A 211 14.25 30.26 17.36
C LYS A 211 13.26 29.30 18.05
N LEU A 212 12.04 29.21 17.52
CA LEU A 212 10.99 28.32 18.02
C LEU A 212 10.86 27.10 17.12
N GLY A 213 10.80 25.91 17.72
CA GLY A 213 10.55 24.64 17.05
C GLY A 213 9.56 23.79 17.83
N LEU A 214 8.69 23.08 17.10
CA LEU A 214 7.61 22.25 17.63
C LEU A 214 7.67 20.84 17.03
N VAL A 215 7.50 19.83 17.89
CA VAL A 215 7.22 18.44 17.50
C VAL A 215 5.91 18.04 18.14
N ILE A 216 4.94 17.60 17.34
CA ILE A 216 3.64 17.15 17.83
C ILE A 216 3.32 15.80 17.21
N LEU A 217 3.18 14.78 18.07
CA LEU A 217 2.95 13.39 17.67
C LEU A 217 1.61 12.92 18.26
N THR A 218 0.81 12.23 17.45
CA THR A 218 -0.48 11.66 17.87
C THR A 218 -0.67 10.29 17.24
N ASN A 219 -1.35 9.38 17.94
CA ASN A 219 -1.58 8.01 17.51
C ASN A 219 -3.01 7.76 17.02
N LEU A 220 -3.56 8.73 16.28
CA LEU A 220 -4.84 8.59 15.59
C LEU A 220 -4.70 8.97 14.12
N ASN A 221 -5.05 8.05 13.21
CA ASN A 221 -4.98 8.28 11.77
C ASN A 221 -5.74 9.54 11.34
N GLY A 222 -5.10 10.40 10.55
CA GLY A 222 -5.68 11.62 10.01
C GLY A 222 -6.08 12.64 11.07
N SER A 223 -5.42 12.65 12.24
CA SER A 223 -5.67 13.63 13.28
C SER A 223 -5.33 15.04 12.79
N ARG A 224 -6.21 16.01 13.08
CA ARG A 224 -5.97 17.44 12.81
C ARG A 224 -5.39 18.17 14.00
N LEU A 225 -5.29 17.49 15.15
CA LEU A 225 -4.77 18.07 16.38
C LEU A 225 -3.34 18.62 16.23
N PRO A 226 -2.40 17.95 15.52
CA PRO A 226 -1.05 18.50 15.37
C PRO A 226 -1.03 19.89 14.73
N GLY A 227 -1.81 20.10 13.66
CA GLY A 227 -1.92 21.41 13.02
C GLY A 227 -2.62 22.46 13.90
N ALA A 228 -3.67 22.08 14.61
CA ALA A 228 -4.38 22.98 15.53
C ALA A 228 -3.46 23.47 16.66
N LEU A 229 -2.69 22.56 17.26
CA LEU A 229 -1.74 22.89 18.31
C LEU A 229 -0.59 23.75 17.78
N MET A 230 -0.06 23.44 16.60
CA MET A 230 0.99 24.26 15.97
C MET A 230 0.56 25.73 15.86
N TYR A 231 -0.58 26.01 15.23
CA TYR A 231 -1.04 27.39 15.06
C TYR A 231 -1.39 28.05 16.39
N ARG A 232 -2.03 27.34 17.32
CA ARG A 232 -2.32 27.87 18.66
C ARG A 232 -1.05 28.24 19.42
N ILE A 233 0.00 27.44 19.33
CA ILE A 233 1.30 27.70 19.98
C ILE A 233 2.00 28.88 19.29
N PHE A 234 2.00 28.95 17.96
CA PHE A 234 2.55 30.10 17.24
C PHE A 234 1.84 31.40 17.58
N ASP A 235 0.51 31.41 17.64
CA ASP A 235 -0.27 32.59 18.02
C ASP A 235 0.06 33.04 19.43
N ALA A 236 0.11 32.11 20.39
CA ALA A 236 0.46 32.42 21.77
C ALA A 236 1.90 32.96 21.88
N TYR A 237 2.86 32.35 21.18
CA TYR A 237 4.27 32.76 21.21
C TYR A 237 4.48 34.15 20.59
N LEU A 238 3.78 34.43 19.48
CA LEU A 238 3.81 35.72 18.79
C LEU A 238 2.89 36.77 19.42
N THR A 239 2.25 36.46 20.56
CA THR A 239 1.33 37.37 21.27
C THR A 239 0.15 37.86 20.42
N LEU A 240 -0.32 37.02 19.51
CA LEU A 240 -1.43 37.32 18.61
C LEU A 240 -2.79 37.15 19.31
N PRO A 241 -3.87 37.78 18.78
CA PRO A 241 -5.22 37.57 19.28
C PRO A 241 -5.60 36.10 19.28
N ALA A 242 -6.31 35.67 20.33
CA ALA A 242 -6.74 34.28 20.47
C ALA A 242 -7.67 33.86 19.33
N ARG A 243 -7.34 32.74 18.69
CA ARG A 243 -8.14 32.07 17.66
C ARG A 243 -8.36 30.61 18.01
N ASP A 244 -9.60 30.13 17.90
CA ASP A 244 -9.93 28.73 18.19
C ASP A 244 -9.63 27.83 16.99
N TRP A 245 -8.34 27.55 16.80
CA TRP A 245 -7.85 26.63 15.77
C TRP A 245 -8.43 25.21 15.89
N SER A 246 -8.78 24.79 17.11
CA SER A 246 -9.37 23.47 17.34
C SER A 246 -10.77 23.41 16.72
N ALA A 247 -11.63 24.39 17.03
CA ALA A 247 -12.98 24.46 16.49
C ALA A 247 -12.99 24.60 14.95
N GLU A 248 -12.11 25.45 14.41
CA GLU A 248 -12.03 25.65 12.96
C GLU A 248 -11.59 24.40 12.23
N LEU A 249 -10.50 23.75 12.67
CA LEU A 249 -10.02 22.53 12.03
C LEU A 249 -10.94 21.33 12.27
N PHE A 250 -11.68 21.31 13.39
CA PHE A 250 -12.74 20.33 13.62
C PHE A 250 -13.89 20.51 12.62
N LYS A 251 -14.34 21.75 12.36
CA LYS A 251 -15.34 22.04 11.33
C LYS A 251 -14.88 21.59 9.94
N VAL A 252 -13.62 21.83 9.59
CA VAL A 252 -13.02 21.36 8.33
C VAL A 252 -13.05 19.84 8.24
N ARG A 253 -12.65 19.14 9.30
CA ARG A 253 -12.71 17.67 9.37
C ARG A 253 -14.14 17.17 9.18
N LYS A 254 -15.11 17.75 9.89
CA LYS A 254 -16.52 17.35 9.81
C LYS A 254 -17.09 17.58 8.42
N GLY A 255 -16.80 18.72 7.80
CA GLY A 255 -17.20 18.99 6.41
C GLY A 255 -16.64 17.95 5.43
N ALA A 256 -15.38 17.54 5.58
CA ALA A 256 -14.79 16.48 4.75
C ALA A 256 -15.46 15.11 4.98
N GLU A 257 -15.76 14.75 6.25
CA GLU A 257 -16.50 13.53 6.59
C GLU A 257 -17.91 13.53 5.95
N GLU A 258 -18.62 14.66 5.97
CA GLU A 258 -19.94 14.80 5.36
C GLU A 258 -19.90 14.72 3.83
N ILE A 259 -18.92 15.35 3.20
CA ILE A 259 -18.71 15.26 1.74
C ILE A 259 -18.46 13.80 1.33
N ALA A 260 -17.59 13.10 2.06
CA ALA A 260 -17.30 11.68 1.81
C ALA A 260 -18.56 10.81 1.97
N LYS A 261 -19.35 11.02 3.04
CA LYS A 261 -20.63 10.31 3.25
C LYS A 261 -21.63 10.58 2.14
N LYS A 262 -21.77 11.83 1.70
CA LYS A 262 -22.64 12.20 0.56
C LYS A 262 -22.17 11.55 -0.74
N ALA A 263 -20.87 11.51 -0.99
CA ALA A 263 -20.30 10.86 -2.18
C ALA A 263 -20.54 9.34 -2.18
N GLU A 264 -20.37 8.66 -1.04
CA GLU A 264 -20.68 7.23 -0.90
C GLU A 264 -22.18 6.98 -1.08
N LYS A 265 -23.04 7.78 -0.44
CA LYS A 265 -24.50 7.67 -0.60
C LYS A 265 -24.94 7.86 -2.05
N LYS A 266 -24.41 8.89 -2.72
CA LYS A 266 -24.68 9.14 -4.14
C LYS A 266 -24.27 7.93 -5.00
N ARG A 267 -23.10 7.35 -4.73
CA ARG A 267 -22.62 6.15 -5.43
C ARG A 267 -23.58 4.97 -5.25
N GLU A 268 -24.07 4.73 -4.03
CA GLU A 268 -25.10 3.72 -3.74
C GLU A 268 -26.43 3.98 -4.46
N GLU A 269 -26.87 5.23 -4.52
CA GLU A 269 -28.09 5.64 -5.24
C GLU A 269 -27.94 5.45 -6.76
N GLU A 270 -26.75 5.66 -7.32
CA GLU A 270 -26.43 5.44 -8.75
C GLU A 270 -26.22 3.96 -9.11
N ARG A 271 -26.24 3.04 -8.14
CA ARG A 271 -26.08 1.61 -8.39
C ARG A 271 -27.25 1.05 -9.22
N VAL A 272 -26.93 0.47 -10.37
CA VAL A 272 -27.91 -0.28 -11.18
C VAL A 272 -28.15 -1.67 -10.58
N LYS A 273 -29.28 -1.83 -9.90
CA LYS A 273 -29.68 -3.06 -9.20
C LYS A 273 -30.21 -4.13 -10.17
N GLY A 274 -30.25 -5.39 -9.70
CA GLY A 274 -30.79 -6.52 -10.47
C GLY A 274 -29.94 -6.97 -11.67
N THR A 275 -28.74 -6.40 -11.81
CA THR A 275 -27.77 -6.83 -12.83
C THR A 275 -27.00 -8.06 -12.34
N ARG A 276 -26.33 -8.74 -13.28
CA ARG A 276 -25.42 -9.86 -13.01
C ARG A 276 -24.19 -9.73 -13.91
N PRO A 277 -23.04 -10.31 -13.54
CA PRO A 277 -21.91 -10.44 -14.46
C PRO A 277 -22.33 -11.20 -15.72
N ALA A 278 -21.78 -10.83 -16.88
CA ALA A 278 -22.10 -11.47 -18.15
C ALA A 278 -21.56 -12.91 -18.23
N LEU A 279 -20.49 -13.22 -17.50
CA LEU A 279 -19.84 -14.53 -17.49
C LEU A 279 -20.00 -15.23 -16.12
N PRO A 280 -19.83 -16.56 -16.07
CA PRO A 280 -19.58 -17.26 -14.80
C PRO A 280 -18.36 -16.69 -14.07
N LEU A 281 -18.37 -16.67 -12.73
CA LEU A 281 -17.32 -16.03 -11.92
C LEU A 281 -15.92 -16.58 -12.22
N GLU A 282 -15.82 -17.86 -12.55
CA GLU A 282 -14.57 -18.55 -12.90
C GLU A 282 -13.88 -17.92 -14.11
N LYS A 283 -14.61 -17.22 -14.99
CA LYS A 283 -14.02 -16.53 -16.15
C LYS A 283 -13.30 -15.23 -15.77
N TYR A 284 -13.66 -14.63 -14.65
CA TYR A 284 -12.97 -13.46 -14.09
C TYR A 284 -11.73 -13.85 -13.29
N ALA A 285 -11.65 -15.10 -12.80
CA ALA A 285 -10.49 -15.59 -12.08
C ALA A 285 -9.25 -15.69 -12.99
N GLY A 286 -8.11 -15.26 -12.45
CA GLY A 286 -6.84 -15.21 -13.18
C GLY A 286 -5.88 -14.16 -12.61
N ALA A 287 -4.69 -14.11 -13.21
CA ALA A 287 -3.72 -13.06 -12.95
C ALA A 287 -3.92 -11.89 -13.91
N TYR A 288 -3.79 -10.69 -13.37
CA TYR A 288 -3.81 -9.43 -14.12
C TYR A 288 -2.54 -8.66 -13.77
N LYS A 289 -1.87 -8.07 -14.74
CA LYS A 289 -0.57 -7.41 -14.58
C LYS A 289 -0.62 -5.97 -15.04
N ASP A 290 0.06 -5.14 -14.26
CA ASP A 290 0.42 -3.76 -14.58
C ASP A 290 1.93 -3.60 -14.38
N GLU A 291 2.58 -2.76 -15.19
CA GLU A 291 4.04 -2.61 -15.12
C GLU A 291 4.53 -1.86 -13.87
N ILE A 292 3.70 -0.98 -13.30
CA ILE A 292 4.00 -0.17 -12.11
C ILE A 292 3.58 -0.92 -10.84
N TYR A 293 2.35 -1.43 -10.81
CA TYR A 293 1.75 -1.99 -9.61
C TYR A 293 1.96 -3.51 -9.51
N GLY A 294 2.35 -4.17 -10.60
CA GLY A 294 2.63 -5.59 -10.62
C GLY A 294 1.37 -6.41 -10.76
N GLU A 295 1.32 -7.56 -10.09
CA GLU A 295 0.25 -8.54 -10.29
C GLU A 295 -0.91 -8.37 -9.30
N LEU A 296 -2.11 -8.37 -9.84
CA LEU A 296 -3.38 -8.48 -9.14
C LEU A 296 -4.01 -9.84 -9.49
N LYS A 297 -4.29 -10.66 -8.47
CA LYS A 297 -4.90 -11.98 -8.65
C LYS A 297 -6.38 -11.95 -8.28
N ILE A 298 -7.21 -12.53 -9.12
CA ILE A 298 -8.62 -12.81 -8.85
C ILE A 298 -8.78 -14.32 -8.71
N ILE A 299 -9.35 -14.77 -7.60
CA ILE A 299 -9.63 -16.20 -7.34
C ILE A 299 -11.10 -16.40 -6.98
N VAL A 300 -11.63 -17.59 -7.26
CA VAL A 300 -12.95 -18.02 -6.75
C VAL A 300 -12.76 -18.71 -5.40
N ALA A 301 -13.51 -18.29 -4.39
CA ALA A 301 -13.57 -18.94 -3.09
C ALA A 301 -14.99 -18.87 -2.53
N LYS A 302 -15.57 -20.01 -2.15
CA LYS A 302 -16.95 -20.11 -1.62
C LYS A 302 -17.96 -19.35 -2.48
N ASP A 303 -17.93 -19.59 -3.80
CA ASP A 303 -18.81 -18.98 -4.81
C ASP A 303 -18.75 -17.44 -4.89
N LYS A 304 -17.64 -16.85 -4.45
CA LYS A 304 -17.35 -15.42 -4.56
C LYS A 304 -15.99 -15.19 -5.19
N LEU A 305 -15.82 -14.04 -5.82
CA LEU A 305 -14.50 -13.59 -6.24
C LEU A 305 -13.75 -12.98 -5.05
N VAL A 306 -12.45 -13.21 -4.98
CA VAL A 306 -11.53 -12.61 -4.01
C VAL A 306 -10.37 -11.99 -4.79
N VAL A 307 -10.10 -10.72 -4.54
CA VAL A 307 -8.92 -10.03 -5.06
C VAL A 307 -7.75 -10.18 -4.09
N ARG A 308 -6.56 -10.40 -4.64
CA ARG A 308 -5.28 -10.34 -3.92
C ARG A 308 -4.31 -9.43 -4.65
N PHE A 309 -3.68 -8.54 -3.89
CA PHE A 309 -2.64 -7.63 -4.36
C PHE A 309 -1.52 -7.62 -3.33
N GLY A 310 -0.41 -8.32 -3.62
CA GLY A 310 0.62 -8.60 -2.63
C GLY A 310 0.04 -9.31 -1.38
N PRO A 311 0.38 -8.88 -0.15
CA PRO A 311 -0.20 -9.41 1.09
C PRO A 311 -1.66 -9.00 1.35
N VAL A 312 -2.22 -8.05 0.59
CA VAL A 312 -3.58 -7.55 0.81
C VAL A 312 -4.60 -8.42 0.08
N ALA A 313 -5.73 -8.68 0.74
CA ALA A 313 -6.85 -9.43 0.16
C ALA A 313 -8.19 -8.72 0.44
N GLY A 314 -9.12 -8.88 -0.48
CA GLY A 314 -10.50 -8.36 -0.35
C GLY A 314 -11.51 -9.27 -1.03
N ASP A 315 -12.70 -9.35 -0.45
CA ASP A 315 -13.81 -10.09 -1.04
C ASP A 315 -14.52 -9.17 -2.05
N LEU A 316 -14.85 -9.70 -3.23
CA LEU A 316 -15.51 -8.95 -4.29
C LEU A 316 -17.02 -9.17 -4.23
N GLU A 317 -17.73 -8.12 -3.81
CA GLU A 317 -19.18 -8.04 -3.88
C GLU A 317 -19.57 -7.55 -5.28
N HIS A 318 -20.45 -8.27 -5.98
CA HIS A 318 -20.99 -7.76 -7.24
C HIS A 318 -21.68 -6.41 -7.02
N TRP A 319 -21.38 -5.42 -7.85
CA TRP A 319 -21.92 -4.07 -7.76
C TRP A 319 -22.98 -3.83 -8.83
N ASN A 320 -22.55 -3.75 -10.09
CA ASN A 320 -23.41 -3.73 -11.26
C ASN A 320 -22.66 -4.20 -12.51
N TYR A 321 -23.32 -4.95 -13.39
CA TYR A 321 -22.72 -5.50 -14.63
C TYR A 321 -21.37 -6.17 -14.34
N GLU A 322 -20.29 -5.68 -14.95
CA GLU A 322 -18.91 -6.15 -14.80
C GLU A 322 -18.14 -5.48 -13.65
N THR A 323 -18.82 -4.71 -12.81
CA THR A 323 -18.24 -3.98 -11.68
C THR A 323 -18.46 -4.75 -10.39
N PHE A 324 -17.39 -4.85 -9.60
CA PHE A 324 -17.39 -5.41 -8.27
C PHE A 324 -16.82 -4.40 -7.28
N ARG A 325 -17.37 -4.38 -6.08
CA ARG A 325 -16.82 -3.66 -4.93
C ARG A 325 -15.86 -4.59 -4.20
N ALA A 326 -14.61 -4.18 -4.07
CA ALA A 326 -13.63 -4.83 -3.21
C ALA A 326 -13.84 -4.40 -1.76
N LEU A 327 -14.23 -5.37 -0.92
CA LEU A 327 -14.33 -5.25 0.52
C LEU A 327 -13.02 -5.79 1.12
N PRO A 328 -12.09 -4.91 1.52
CA PRO A 328 -10.81 -5.35 2.05
C PRO A 328 -11.03 -6.11 3.36
N ARG A 329 -10.27 -7.21 3.55
CA ARG A 329 -10.29 -7.97 4.81
C ARG A 329 -9.58 -7.23 5.93
N ASP A 330 -8.59 -6.42 5.55
CA ASP A 330 -8.03 -5.39 6.40
C ASP A 330 -8.97 -4.17 6.40
N LYS A 331 -9.73 -4.00 7.48
CA LYS A 331 -10.71 -2.92 7.65
C LYS A 331 -10.08 -1.52 7.73
N THR A 332 -8.75 -1.42 7.83
CA THR A 332 -8.05 -0.13 7.79
C THR A 332 -7.92 0.44 6.38
N MET A 333 -8.06 -0.43 5.36
CA MET A 333 -7.94 -0.07 3.94
C MET A 333 -9.26 0.47 3.40
N ASP A 334 -9.17 1.39 2.45
CA ASP A 334 -10.32 1.90 1.73
C ASP A 334 -10.92 0.84 0.79
N LYS A 335 -12.24 0.90 0.60
CA LYS A 335 -12.91 0.13 -0.44
C LYS A 335 -12.48 0.64 -1.82
N MET A 336 -12.41 -0.26 -2.78
CA MET A 336 -12.15 0.07 -4.19
C MET A 336 -13.20 -0.59 -5.07
N MET A 337 -13.45 -0.02 -6.25
CA MET A 337 -14.26 -0.64 -7.28
C MET A 337 -13.35 -1.28 -8.32
N LEU A 338 -13.63 -2.51 -8.72
CA LEU A 338 -12.96 -3.21 -9.80
C LEU A 338 -13.94 -3.42 -10.95
N THR A 339 -13.66 -2.85 -12.11
CA THR A 339 -14.49 -2.98 -13.32
C THR A 339 -13.75 -3.82 -14.34
N PHE A 340 -14.31 -4.97 -14.69
CA PHE A 340 -13.76 -5.84 -15.72
C PHE A 340 -14.20 -5.39 -17.11
N SER A 341 -13.36 -5.58 -18.11
CA SER A 341 -13.69 -5.37 -19.52
C SER A 341 -13.57 -6.67 -20.30
N LEU A 342 -14.51 -6.91 -21.21
CA LEU A 342 -14.50 -8.04 -22.13
C LEU A 342 -13.94 -7.62 -23.50
N ASP A 343 -13.17 -8.49 -24.14
CA ASP A 343 -12.69 -8.32 -25.53
C ASP A 343 -13.81 -8.60 -26.55
N SER A 344 -13.50 -8.43 -27.84
CA SER A 344 -14.44 -8.71 -28.94
C SER A 344 -14.86 -10.18 -29.06
N LYS A 345 -14.24 -11.10 -28.32
CA LYS A 345 -14.57 -12.52 -28.25
C LYS A 345 -15.33 -12.88 -26.98
N GLY A 346 -15.71 -11.88 -26.16
CA GLY A 346 -16.42 -12.07 -24.91
C GLY A 346 -15.55 -12.66 -23.79
N LYS A 347 -14.22 -12.56 -23.88
CA LYS A 347 -13.29 -12.97 -22.82
C LYS A 347 -12.89 -11.76 -21.99
N VAL A 348 -12.74 -11.94 -20.68
CA VAL A 348 -12.16 -10.88 -19.83
C VAL A 348 -10.76 -10.55 -20.34
N ASP A 349 -10.44 -9.26 -20.50
CA ASP A 349 -9.15 -8.78 -21.02
C ASP A 349 -8.41 -7.90 -20.01
N GLN A 350 -9.13 -7.16 -19.16
CA GLN A 350 -8.51 -6.28 -18.18
C GLN A 350 -9.46 -6.01 -17.00
N VAL A 351 -8.89 -5.49 -15.93
CA VAL A 351 -9.61 -4.96 -14.77
C VAL A 351 -9.08 -3.57 -14.45
N LYS A 352 -9.99 -2.60 -14.32
CA LYS A 352 -9.69 -1.22 -13.94
C LYS A 352 -10.17 -0.96 -12.52
N SER A 353 -9.33 -0.37 -11.68
CA SER A 353 -9.75 0.11 -10.37
C SER A 353 -10.27 1.55 -10.43
N SER A 354 -11.21 1.86 -9.54
CA SER A 354 -11.57 3.24 -9.22
C SER A 354 -11.81 3.46 -7.72
N GLY A 355 -11.55 4.68 -7.28
CA GLY A 355 -11.59 5.10 -5.89
C GLY A 355 -10.29 4.90 -5.12
N GLY A 356 -10.10 5.71 -4.08
CA GLY A 356 -8.95 5.62 -3.18
C GLY A 356 -7.60 5.89 -3.86
N GLN A 357 -6.54 5.34 -3.29
CA GLN A 357 -5.16 5.46 -3.80
C GLN A 357 -4.90 4.66 -5.09
N GLY A 358 -5.83 3.76 -5.45
CA GLY A 358 -5.75 2.93 -6.64
C GLY A 358 -6.58 3.44 -7.81
N ASP A 359 -7.06 4.68 -7.80
CA ASP A 359 -7.94 5.16 -8.86
C ASP A 359 -7.24 5.14 -10.24
N GLY A 360 -7.91 4.59 -11.24
CA GLY A 360 -7.46 4.62 -12.63
C GLY A 360 -6.43 3.57 -13.03
N ILE A 361 -6.00 2.68 -12.12
CA ILE A 361 -5.04 1.61 -12.46
C ILE A 361 -5.73 0.57 -13.34
N ILE A 362 -5.03 0.11 -14.38
CA ILE A 362 -5.51 -0.91 -15.30
C ILE A 362 -4.55 -2.08 -15.26
N TRP A 363 -5.01 -3.24 -14.80
CA TRP A 363 -4.28 -4.49 -14.93
C TRP A 363 -4.82 -5.26 -16.13
N LYS A 364 -3.93 -5.60 -17.06
CA LYS A 364 -4.26 -6.44 -18.22
C LYS A 364 -4.20 -7.90 -17.82
N ARG A 365 -5.11 -8.71 -18.33
CA ARG A 365 -5.13 -10.15 -18.06
C ARG A 365 -3.83 -10.75 -18.55
N ALA A 366 -3.11 -11.38 -17.64
CA ALA A 366 -1.90 -12.11 -17.99
C ALA A 366 -2.30 -13.43 -18.67
N PRO A 367 -1.50 -13.92 -19.63
CA PRO A 367 -1.62 -15.30 -20.08
C PRO A 367 -1.54 -16.24 -18.88
N ASP A 368 -2.40 -17.25 -18.84
CA ASP A 368 -2.25 -18.34 -17.88
C ASP A 368 -0.99 -19.13 -18.27
N PRO A 369 0.11 -19.09 -17.49
CA PRO A 369 1.35 -19.77 -17.82
C PRO A 369 1.14 -21.28 -17.95
N ALA A 370 0.20 -21.84 -17.20
CA ALA A 370 -0.15 -23.24 -17.30
C ALA A 370 -0.86 -23.54 -18.63
N ALA A 371 -1.67 -22.62 -19.15
CA ALA A 371 -2.31 -22.76 -20.46
C ALA A 371 -1.34 -22.67 -21.65
N ALA A 372 -0.11 -22.16 -21.46
CA ALA A 372 0.93 -22.19 -22.48
C ALA A 372 1.55 -23.59 -22.66
N VAL A 373 1.38 -24.50 -21.69
CA VAL A 373 1.81 -25.89 -21.81
C VAL A 373 0.78 -26.66 -22.64
N PRO A 374 1.15 -27.26 -23.80
CA PRO A 374 0.22 -28.01 -24.63
C PRO A 374 -0.45 -29.13 -23.84
N ALA A 375 -1.78 -29.22 -23.98
CA ALA A 375 -2.51 -30.35 -23.41
C ALA A 375 -2.22 -31.60 -24.24
N ILE A 376 -2.06 -32.74 -23.56
CA ILE A 376 -2.09 -34.05 -24.21
C ILE A 376 -3.51 -34.64 -24.10
N THR A 377 -3.80 -35.65 -24.90
CA THR A 377 -5.04 -36.42 -24.74
C THR A 377 -4.71 -37.70 -23.99
N LEU A 378 -5.38 -37.94 -22.87
CA LEU A 378 -5.36 -39.21 -22.16
C LEU A 378 -6.71 -39.90 -22.38
N LYS A 379 -6.69 -41.23 -22.57
CA LYS A 379 -7.92 -42.01 -22.66
C LYS A 379 -8.63 -42.01 -21.30
N GLU A 380 -9.93 -42.22 -21.31
CA GLU A 380 -10.73 -42.25 -20.08
C GLU A 380 -10.23 -43.30 -19.08
N GLU A 381 -9.83 -44.47 -19.57
CA GLU A 381 -9.23 -45.55 -18.77
C GLU A 381 -7.96 -45.12 -18.03
N GLU A 382 -7.18 -44.22 -18.64
CA GLU A 382 -5.96 -43.67 -18.02
C GLU A 382 -6.32 -42.61 -16.98
N LEU A 383 -7.32 -41.77 -17.25
CA LEU A 383 -7.81 -40.77 -16.31
C LEU A 383 -8.43 -41.39 -15.05
N ARG A 384 -9.11 -42.53 -15.20
CA ARG A 384 -9.72 -43.28 -14.07
C ARG A 384 -8.69 -43.69 -13.01
N LYS A 385 -7.41 -43.84 -13.35
CA LYS A 385 -6.34 -44.19 -12.39
C LYS A 385 -6.15 -43.12 -11.31
N PHE A 386 -6.44 -41.87 -11.62
CA PHE A 386 -6.30 -40.69 -10.74
C PHE A 386 -7.56 -40.36 -9.95
N VAL A 387 -8.68 -41.05 -10.17
CA VAL A 387 -9.91 -40.85 -9.39
C VAL A 387 -9.68 -41.36 -7.96
N GLY A 388 -10.10 -40.58 -6.95
CA GLY A 388 -9.93 -40.96 -5.55
C GLY A 388 -9.85 -39.77 -4.60
N LYS A 389 -9.60 -40.06 -3.33
CA LYS A 389 -9.42 -39.06 -2.27
C LYS A 389 -7.95 -38.95 -1.89
N TYR A 390 -7.49 -37.73 -1.65
CA TYR A 390 -6.11 -37.41 -1.35
C TYR A 390 -6.06 -36.51 -0.11
N GLU A 391 -5.23 -36.84 0.88
CA GLU A 391 -5.13 -36.10 2.14
C GLU A 391 -3.75 -35.47 2.34
N LEU A 392 -3.75 -34.22 2.80
CA LEU A 392 -2.61 -33.55 3.41
C LEU A 392 -2.79 -33.64 4.92
N LYS A 393 -1.78 -34.14 5.65
CA LYS A 393 -1.89 -34.36 7.11
C LYS A 393 -1.74 -33.09 7.94
N SER A 394 -0.96 -32.11 7.47
CA SER A 394 -0.72 -30.86 8.20
C SER A 394 -0.42 -29.70 7.23
N PRO A 395 -1.30 -28.69 7.14
CA PRO A 395 -2.64 -28.64 7.74
C PRO A 395 -3.58 -29.71 7.14
N PRO A 396 -4.56 -30.23 7.91
CA PRO A 396 -5.49 -31.24 7.42
C PRO A 396 -6.33 -30.69 6.25
N LEU A 397 -6.17 -31.28 5.07
CA LEU A 397 -6.91 -30.91 3.87
C LEU A 397 -7.16 -32.15 3.01
N GLU A 398 -8.36 -32.29 2.47
CA GLU A 398 -8.72 -33.37 1.55
C GLU A 398 -9.03 -32.80 0.16
N VAL A 399 -8.57 -33.49 -0.88
CA VAL A 399 -8.96 -33.26 -2.27
C VAL A 399 -9.60 -34.53 -2.81
N SER A 400 -10.81 -34.45 -3.36
CA SER A 400 -11.41 -35.56 -4.10
C SER A 400 -11.34 -35.31 -5.60
N LEU A 401 -10.92 -36.33 -6.34
CA LEU A 401 -10.84 -36.30 -7.79
C LEU A 401 -11.89 -37.23 -8.38
N GLU A 402 -12.70 -36.71 -9.28
CA GLU A 402 -13.80 -37.41 -9.92
C GLU A 402 -13.75 -37.23 -11.43
N LEU A 403 -14.24 -38.22 -12.17
CA LEU A 403 -14.35 -38.13 -13.61
C LEU A 403 -15.76 -37.66 -13.98
N VAL A 404 -15.87 -36.51 -14.64
CA VAL A 404 -17.13 -35.90 -15.05
C VAL A 404 -17.01 -35.47 -16.52
N ASP A 405 -17.89 -36.00 -17.37
CA ASP A 405 -17.92 -35.74 -18.82
C ASP A 405 -16.56 -35.99 -19.50
N GLY A 406 -15.90 -37.10 -19.15
CA GLY A 406 -14.59 -37.48 -19.69
C GLY A 406 -13.43 -36.60 -19.24
N ARG A 407 -13.63 -35.73 -18.23
CA ARG A 407 -12.57 -34.86 -17.67
C ARG A 407 -12.43 -35.10 -16.18
N LEU A 408 -11.19 -35.07 -15.70
CA LEU A 408 -10.90 -35.19 -14.28
C LEU A 408 -11.20 -33.84 -13.60
N LYS A 409 -12.01 -33.85 -12.54
CA LYS A 409 -12.35 -32.67 -11.74
C LYS A 409 -11.83 -32.84 -10.32
N ALA A 410 -11.22 -31.78 -9.78
CA ALA A 410 -10.75 -31.71 -8.42
C ALA A 410 -11.73 -30.91 -7.55
N ASN A 411 -12.23 -31.54 -6.50
CA ASN A 411 -13.09 -30.95 -5.49
C ASN A 411 -12.27 -30.72 -4.23
N MET A 412 -12.28 -29.49 -3.73
CA MET A 412 -11.61 -29.10 -2.48
C MET A 412 -12.61 -28.39 -1.57
N PRO A 413 -12.58 -28.65 -0.24
CA PRO A 413 -13.48 -27.99 0.70
C PRO A 413 -13.45 -26.47 0.57
N GLY A 414 -14.61 -25.86 0.34
CA GLY A 414 -14.77 -24.41 0.21
C GLY A 414 -14.35 -23.79 -1.13
N GLN A 415 -14.06 -24.62 -2.15
CA GLN A 415 -13.77 -24.20 -3.52
C GLN A 415 -14.69 -24.92 -4.52
N SER A 416 -15.02 -24.26 -5.63
CA SER A 416 -15.76 -24.86 -6.73
C SER A 416 -14.87 -25.89 -7.45
N ALA A 417 -15.48 -26.93 -8.03
CA ALA A 417 -14.78 -28.03 -8.70
C ALA A 417 -13.88 -27.50 -9.85
N ALA A 418 -12.58 -27.78 -9.78
CA ALA A 418 -11.62 -27.35 -10.78
C ALA A 418 -11.39 -28.44 -11.83
N THR A 419 -11.36 -28.09 -13.12
CA THR A 419 -11.07 -29.08 -14.18
C THR A 419 -9.56 -29.29 -14.32
N LEU A 420 -9.12 -30.54 -14.35
CA LEU A 420 -7.72 -30.91 -14.54
C LEU A 420 -7.46 -31.20 -16.01
N VAL A 421 -6.46 -30.53 -16.58
CA VAL A 421 -6.06 -30.69 -17.98
C VAL A 421 -4.71 -31.42 -18.02
N PRO A 422 -4.64 -32.62 -18.62
CA PRO A 422 -3.38 -33.36 -18.71
C PRO A 422 -2.40 -32.64 -19.62
N ILE A 423 -1.16 -32.50 -19.14
CA ILE A 423 -0.03 -31.94 -19.88
C ILE A 423 1.12 -32.95 -20.04
N GLN A 424 1.16 -33.96 -19.15
CA GLN A 424 1.98 -35.16 -19.25
C GLN A 424 1.17 -36.33 -18.64
N PRO A 425 1.56 -37.61 -18.84
CA PRO A 425 0.76 -38.75 -18.39
C PRO A 425 0.35 -38.74 -16.91
N ALA A 426 1.17 -38.17 -16.02
CA ALA A 426 0.91 -38.04 -14.59
C ALA A 426 0.96 -36.58 -14.10
N ARG A 427 0.91 -35.60 -15.01
CA ARG A 427 1.00 -34.17 -14.66
C ARG A 427 -0.15 -33.42 -15.30
N PHE A 428 -0.86 -32.66 -14.47
CA PHE A 428 -2.05 -31.93 -14.85
C PHE A 428 -1.90 -30.48 -14.46
N ARG A 429 -2.38 -29.58 -15.31
CA ARG A 429 -2.64 -28.19 -14.89
C ARG A 429 -4.07 -28.04 -14.41
N VAL A 430 -4.28 -27.17 -13.44
CA VAL A 430 -5.61 -26.88 -12.91
C VAL A 430 -6.24 -25.73 -13.71
N ALA A 431 -7.25 -26.02 -14.52
CA ALA A 431 -7.92 -25.02 -15.33
C ALA A 431 -8.74 -24.04 -14.46
N GLY A 432 -8.56 -22.74 -14.68
CA GLY A 432 -9.26 -21.70 -13.92
C GLY A 432 -8.70 -21.45 -12.52
N ALA A 433 -7.65 -22.17 -12.11
CA ALA A 433 -6.88 -21.83 -10.92
C ALA A 433 -6.02 -20.57 -11.15
N ALA A 434 -5.42 -20.06 -10.08
CA ALA A 434 -4.36 -19.06 -10.20
C ALA A 434 -3.28 -19.57 -11.17
N ALA A 435 -2.64 -18.64 -11.89
CA ALA A 435 -1.53 -18.93 -12.80
C ALA A 435 -0.50 -19.89 -12.14
N GLY A 436 -0.13 -20.95 -12.87
CA GLY A 436 0.98 -21.84 -12.50
C GLY A 436 0.69 -22.90 -11.45
N VAL A 437 -0.57 -23.36 -11.31
CA VAL A 437 -0.91 -24.50 -10.43
C VAL A 437 -0.90 -25.82 -11.20
N PHE A 438 -0.04 -26.75 -10.76
CA PHE A 438 0.07 -28.09 -11.32
C PHE A 438 -0.19 -29.15 -10.25
N LEU A 439 -0.74 -30.27 -10.69
CA LEU A 439 -0.84 -31.50 -9.91
C LEU A 439 0.08 -32.53 -10.56
N GLN A 440 1.10 -32.95 -9.82
CA GLN A 440 1.98 -34.05 -10.19
C GLN A 440 1.57 -35.29 -9.41
N PHE A 441 1.20 -36.36 -10.10
CA PHE A 441 0.83 -37.62 -9.44
C PHE A 441 2.05 -38.52 -9.26
N ASP A 442 2.14 -39.11 -8.07
CA ASP A 442 3.19 -40.08 -7.74
C ASP A 442 2.69 -41.48 -8.07
N LEU A 443 3.33 -42.11 -9.05
CA LEU A 443 3.02 -43.45 -9.52
C LEU A 443 4.07 -44.44 -8.99
N ALA A 444 3.62 -45.51 -8.33
CA ALA A 444 4.44 -46.68 -8.02
C ALA A 444 3.74 -47.93 -8.55
N ASP A 445 4.43 -48.73 -9.37
CA ASP A 445 3.90 -49.92 -10.04
C ASP A 445 2.59 -49.67 -10.82
N GLY A 446 2.51 -48.50 -11.49
CA GLY A 446 1.33 -48.10 -12.25
C GLY A 446 0.12 -47.68 -11.40
N LYS A 447 0.25 -47.67 -10.07
CA LYS A 447 -0.78 -47.20 -9.12
C LYS A 447 -0.44 -45.83 -8.56
N VAL A 448 -1.43 -44.94 -8.50
CA VAL A 448 -1.27 -43.63 -7.87
C VAL A 448 -1.19 -43.81 -6.35
N LYS A 449 -0.10 -43.32 -5.74
CA LYS A 449 0.16 -43.35 -4.30
C LYS A 449 -0.13 -42.02 -3.62
N GLY A 450 -0.04 -40.92 -4.37
CA GLY A 450 -0.23 -39.58 -3.86
C GLY A 450 -0.26 -38.56 -5.00
N LEU A 451 -0.35 -37.29 -4.63
CA LEU A 451 -0.17 -36.18 -5.55
C LEU A 451 0.57 -35.04 -4.86
N THR A 452 1.29 -34.26 -5.65
CA THR A 452 1.93 -33.03 -5.23
C THR A 452 1.24 -31.87 -5.95
N LEU A 453 0.70 -30.93 -5.18
CA LEU A 453 0.21 -29.65 -5.68
C LEU A 453 1.39 -28.68 -5.73
N GLU A 454 1.80 -28.30 -6.93
CA GLU A 454 2.88 -27.32 -7.18
C GLU A 454 2.26 -25.96 -7.52
N GLN A 455 2.77 -24.90 -6.89
CA GLN A 455 2.43 -23.52 -7.24
C GLN A 455 3.67 -22.79 -7.76
N GLU A 456 3.47 -21.84 -8.68
CA GLU A 456 4.54 -21.00 -9.24
C GLU A 456 5.38 -20.25 -8.18
N SER A 457 4.86 -20.07 -6.96
CA SER A 457 5.59 -19.48 -5.83
C SER A 457 6.68 -20.39 -5.25
N GLY A 458 6.88 -21.60 -5.79
CA GLY A 458 7.80 -22.61 -5.25
C GLY A 458 7.24 -23.39 -4.06
N VAL A 459 5.98 -23.13 -3.68
CA VAL A 459 5.28 -23.87 -2.62
C VAL A 459 4.72 -25.16 -3.19
N SER A 460 5.04 -26.28 -2.55
CA SER A 460 4.48 -27.59 -2.87
C SER A 460 3.76 -28.19 -1.65
N LEU A 461 2.61 -28.82 -1.89
CA LEU A 461 1.87 -29.58 -0.87
C LEU A 461 1.75 -31.02 -1.32
N GLN A 462 2.21 -31.96 -0.50
CA GLN A 462 2.17 -33.39 -0.78
C GLN A 462 0.96 -34.04 -0.11
N PHE A 463 0.15 -34.72 -0.91
CA PHE A 463 -1.04 -35.43 -0.47
C PHE A 463 -0.83 -36.94 -0.65
N SER A 464 -1.22 -37.71 0.36
CA SER A 464 -1.26 -39.17 0.28
C SER A 464 -2.62 -39.63 -0.23
N ARG A 465 -2.67 -40.61 -1.13
CA ARG A 465 -3.93 -41.19 -1.58
C ARG A 465 -4.55 -41.99 -0.42
N LYS A 466 -5.83 -41.75 -0.14
CA LYS A 466 -6.58 -42.57 0.82
C LYS A 466 -6.84 -43.97 0.23
N PRO A 467 -6.86 -45.00 1.09
CA PRO A 467 -7.13 -46.38 0.68
C PRO A 467 -8.43 -46.55 -0.11
#